data_AF-A0A502HP84-F1
#
_entry.id   AF-A0A502HP84-F1
#
_cell.length_a   1.000
_cell.length_b   1.000
_cell.length_c   1.000
_cell.angle_alpha   90.00
_cell.angle_beta   90.00
_cell.angle_gamma   90.00
#
_symmetry.space_group_name_H-M   'P 1'
#
loop_
_entity.id
_entity.type
_entity.pdbx_description
1 polymer ?
#
loop_
_entity_poly.entity_id
_entity_poly.type
_entity_poly.pdbx_seq_one_letter_code
_entity_poly.pdbx_strand_id
1 'polypeptide(L)'
;MPSMPSRYSELHAHLDHLLNTDPALAVTKAREIDLDTPDRPNWMNLRASVLVDGGALTQQQEAIEEGLALFRELHNLFPTANVTYNLANGFIAATGMPPRDSSWLDHQERTREHRAQARQCFWKVTQDVDAKSTLRTQAWTNLANQFRNSFRLGEAHDARLAALEIDPKNGVAAFCATRDLLWLFEQGGCSDLTRIEAVMLAKIAHTNEERVVDYAGAQAAKEIAAFANKLGDPPPRSPHSDPFIRWVETERLTLSPAVELVDSSMRKLDWLMLPGILEREPEAGGSPPPVFAMFNMLKSDFILARDLAWRAFDEGVWPVTGRFSDTLDYANYGPDTSALILAHRTALDLLDKVAVTANHHFELGLPPNKISFSSFWRKAPDKSKKVGPLTNPVDTVIRGGAVALYGLVELADDYGGTEGILRPHKDLRNSSTHRFVILHDLGDPASSRQAPEVEHHHREQFTQEVLRALRVARSAIQMLALAITQHEKGLAEREDGFVASLIVPDHDWIRGRDGDE
;
A
#
# COMPACT_ATOMS: atom_id res chain seq x y z
N MET A 1 -19.02 -48.80 5.00
CA MET A 1 -18.87 -47.43 5.52
C MET A 1 -17.92 -46.70 4.57
N PRO A 2 -18.25 -45.48 4.11
CA PRO A 2 -17.30 -44.67 3.34
C PRO A 2 -16.01 -44.44 4.14
N SER A 3 -14.88 -44.33 3.45
CA SER A 3 -13.60 -43.98 4.09
C SER A 3 -13.62 -42.53 4.57
N MET A 4 -12.84 -42.19 5.60
CA MET A 4 -12.74 -40.82 6.13
C MET A 4 -12.51 -39.74 5.04
N PRO A 5 -11.66 -39.96 4.00
CA PRO A 5 -11.51 -39.00 2.90
C PRO A 5 -12.77 -38.80 2.05
N SER A 6 -13.60 -39.83 1.86
CA SER A 6 -14.87 -39.71 1.12
C SER A 6 -15.90 -38.92 1.94
N ARG A 7 -15.97 -39.15 3.26
CA ARG A 7 -16.87 -38.40 4.15
C ARG A 7 -16.53 -36.91 4.22
N TYR A 8 -15.24 -36.57 4.28
CA TYR A 8 -14.79 -35.17 4.25
C TYR A 8 -15.19 -34.48 2.94
N SER A 9 -14.88 -35.11 1.81
CA SER A 9 -15.15 -34.56 0.47
C SER A 9 -16.65 -34.36 0.22
N GLU A 10 -17.48 -35.31 0.66
CA GLU A 10 -18.94 -35.22 0.57
C GLU A 10 -19.50 -34.07 1.42
N LEU A 11 -19.05 -33.92 2.66
CA LEU A 11 -19.51 -32.84 3.52
C LEU A 11 -19.03 -31.47 3.03
N HIS A 12 -17.78 -31.38 2.57
CA HIS A 12 -17.22 -30.16 1.98
C HIS A 12 -18.07 -29.70 0.78
N ALA A 13 -18.31 -30.58 -0.19
CA ALA A 13 -19.13 -30.25 -1.36
C ALA A 13 -20.58 -29.88 -0.99
N HIS A 14 -21.14 -30.53 0.02
CA HIS A 14 -22.47 -30.19 0.52
C HIS A 14 -22.51 -28.81 1.17
N LEU A 15 -21.55 -28.47 2.02
CA LEU A 15 -21.47 -27.16 2.67
C LEU A 15 -21.19 -26.04 1.67
N ASP A 16 -20.33 -26.27 0.68
CA ASP A 16 -20.09 -25.31 -0.41
C ASP A 16 -21.36 -25.03 -1.21
N HIS A 17 -22.16 -26.06 -1.49
CA HIS A 17 -23.45 -25.88 -2.14
C HIS A 17 -24.42 -25.08 -1.27
N LEU A 18 -24.45 -25.36 0.05
CA LEU A 18 -25.29 -24.62 0.98
C LEU A 18 -24.85 -23.15 1.12
N LEU A 19 -23.55 -22.83 1.13
CA LEU A 19 -23.08 -21.45 1.15
C LEU A 19 -23.66 -20.61 0.00
N ASN A 20 -23.85 -21.23 -1.16
CA ASN A 20 -24.41 -20.58 -2.34
C ASN A 20 -25.96 -20.54 -2.38
N THR A 21 -26.64 -21.41 -1.63
CA THR A 21 -28.10 -21.60 -1.75
C THR A 21 -28.87 -21.26 -0.47
N ASP A 22 -28.33 -21.62 0.70
CA ASP A 22 -28.83 -21.33 2.04
C ASP A 22 -27.64 -21.19 3.03
N PRO A 23 -26.97 -20.02 3.07
CA PRO A 23 -25.79 -19.83 3.90
C PRO A 23 -26.10 -19.91 5.40
N ALA A 24 -27.34 -19.66 5.84
CA ALA A 24 -27.72 -19.80 7.24
C ALA A 24 -27.77 -21.28 7.67
N LEU A 25 -28.27 -22.15 6.79
CA LEU A 25 -28.20 -23.60 7.00
C LEU A 25 -26.76 -24.10 6.96
N ALA A 26 -25.91 -23.57 6.07
CA ALA A 26 -24.49 -23.90 6.02
C ALA A 26 -23.79 -23.64 7.37
N VAL A 27 -24.01 -22.46 7.97
CA VAL A 27 -23.47 -22.10 9.29
C VAL A 27 -23.95 -23.08 10.37
N THR A 28 -25.24 -23.41 10.38
CA THR A 28 -25.81 -24.36 11.34
C THR A 28 -25.15 -25.73 11.21
N LYS A 29 -24.98 -26.22 9.98
CA LYS A 29 -24.33 -27.51 9.69
C LYS A 29 -22.83 -27.51 9.97
N ALA A 30 -22.13 -26.40 9.77
CA ALA A 30 -20.72 -26.28 10.13
C ALA A 30 -20.49 -26.42 11.64
N ARG A 31 -21.40 -25.90 12.48
CA ARG A 31 -21.32 -26.04 13.95
C ARG A 31 -21.46 -27.48 14.44
N GLU A 32 -22.13 -28.32 13.66
CA GLU A 32 -22.29 -29.77 13.93
C GLU A 32 -21.02 -30.58 13.62
N ILE A 33 -20.00 -29.99 12.98
CA ILE A 33 -18.73 -30.68 12.68
C ILE A 33 -18.00 -31.01 13.98
N ASP A 34 -17.78 -32.30 14.21
CA ASP A 34 -17.01 -32.85 15.33
C ASP A 34 -15.51 -32.63 15.12
N LEU A 35 -14.86 -32.02 16.10
CA LEU A 35 -13.42 -31.74 16.09
C LEU A 35 -12.61 -32.75 16.91
N ASP A 36 -13.25 -33.65 17.66
CA ASP A 36 -12.59 -34.72 18.41
C ASP A 36 -12.30 -35.93 17.51
N THR A 37 -11.54 -35.67 16.43
CA THR A 37 -11.20 -36.68 15.43
C THR A 37 -9.70 -36.69 15.15
N PRO A 38 -9.13 -37.81 14.66
CA PRO A 38 -7.71 -37.88 14.32
C PRO A 38 -7.27 -36.88 13.24
N ASP A 39 -8.20 -36.41 12.39
CA ASP A 39 -7.97 -35.41 11.34
C ASP A 39 -8.52 -34.02 11.70
N ARG A 40 -8.43 -33.69 13.00
CA ARG A 40 -8.89 -32.42 13.57
C ARG A 40 -8.50 -31.17 12.74
N PRO A 41 -7.27 -31.02 12.20
CA PRO A 41 -6.90 -29.81 11.46
C PRO A 41 -7.76 -29.57 10.20
N ASN A 42 -8.08 -30.61 9.43
CA ASN A 42 -8.88 -30.47 8.21
C ASN A 42 -10.35 -30.12 8.53
N TRP A 43 -10.92 -30.73 9.58
CA TRP A 43 -12.26 -30.41 10.06
C TRP A 43 -12.35 -29.02 10.68
N MET A 44 -11.33 -28.60 11.42
CA MET A 44 -11.21 -27.22 11.93
C MET A 44 -11.20 -26.22 10.78
N ASN A 45 -10.40 -26.46 9.74
CA ASN A 45 -10.34 -25.59 8.57
C ASN A 45 -11.70 -25.49 7.86
N LEU A 46 -12.35 -26.63 7.59
CA LEU A 46 -13.67 -26.64 6.95
C LEU A 46 -14.73 -25.91 7.77
N ARG A 47 -14.81 -26.20 9.07
CA ARG A 47 -15.74 -25.53 9.99
C ARG A 47 -15.49 -24.03 10.03
N ALA A 48 -14.23 -23.61 10.19
CA ALA A 48 -13.85 -22.22 10.26
C ALA A 48 -14.21 -21.45 8.97
N SER A 49 -13.89 -22.01 7.80
CA SER A 49 -14.22 -21.39 6.51
C SER A 49 -15.72 -21.16 6.35
N VAL A 50 -16.54 -22.19 6.60
CA VAL A 50 -17.99 -22.09 6.42
C VAL A 50 -18.62 -21.14 7.44
N LEU A 51 -18.12 -21.11 8.67
CA LEU A 51 -18.57 -20.16 9.70
C LEU A 51 -18.25 -18.70 9.32
N VAL A 52 -17.05 -18.45 8.81
CA VAL A 52 -16.63 -17.12 8.36
C VAL A 52 -17.42 -16.67 7.13
N ASP A 53 -17.45 -17.48 6.07
CA ASP A 53 -18.07 -17.11 4.80
C ASP A 53 -19.60 -17.04 4.93
N GLY A 54 -20.20 -18.06 5.53
CA GLY A 54 -21.64 -18.09 5.78
C GLY A 54 -22.08 -17.03 6.79
N GLY A 55 -21.26 -16.77 7.82
CA GLY A 55 -21.48 -15.70 8.78
C GLY A 55 -21.44 -14.32 8.11
N ALA A 56 -20.49 -14.07 7.22
CA ALA A 56 -20.41 -12.83 6.44
C ALA A 56 -21.62 -12.65 5.51
N LEU A 57 -22.01 -13.70 4.77
CA LEU A 57 -23.18 -13.69 3.88
C LEU A 57 -24.51 -13.45 4.61
N THR A 58 -24.61 -13.85 5.88
CA THR A 58 -25.83 -13.75 6.69
C THR A 58 -25.75 -12.70 7.80
N GLN A 59 -24.67 -11.92 7.86
CA GLN A 59 -24.41 -10.92 8.90
C GLN A 59 -24.43 -11.47 10.35
N GLN A 60 -24.02 -12.73 10.53
CA GLN A 60 -23.94 -13.39 11.84
C GLN A 60 -22.55 -13.20 12.47
N GLN A 61 -22.34 -12.11 13.20
CA GLN A 61 -21.05 -11.77 13.81
C GLN A 61 -20.52 -12.89 14.73
N GLU A 62 -21.38 -13.54 15.51
CA GLU A 62 -20.97 -14.64 16.39
C GLU A 62 -20.37 -15.83 15.64
N ALA A 63 -20.92 -16.16 14.45
CA ALA A 63 -20.37 -17.23 13.61
C ALA A 63 -19.00 -16.84 13.07
N ILE A 64 -18.82 -15.59 12.64
CA ILE A 64 -17.54 -15.07 12.15
C ILE A 64 -16.48 -15.14 13.25
N GLU A 65 -16.81 -14.72 14.48
CA GLU A 65 -15.85 -14.75 15.60
C GLU A 65 -15.49 -16.18 16.02
N GLU A 66 -16.46 -17.11 16.00
CA GLU A 66 -16.22 -18.54 16.23
C GLU A 66 -15.24 -19.10 15.19
N GLY A 67 -15.49 -18.83 13.89
CA GLY A 67 -14.60 -19.27 12.81
C GLY A 67 -13.21 -18.63 12.89
N LEU A 68 -13.12 -17.34 13.21
CA LEU A 68 -11.85 -16.63 13.40
C LEU A 68 -11.04 -17.21 14.56
N ALA A 69 -11.69 -17.59 15.67
CA ALA A 69 -11.02 -18.25 16.79
C ALA A 69 -10.41 -19.59 16.36
N LEU A 70 -11.14 -20.39 15.57
CA LEU A 70 -10.64 -21.65 15.01
C LEU A 70 -9.46 -21.42 14.05
N PHE A 71 -9.51 -20.40 13.19
CA PHE A 71 -8.37 -20.07 12.31
C PHE A 71 -7.14 -19.62 13.10
N ARG A 72 -7.31 -18.85 14.18
CA ARG A 72 -6.18 -18.47 15.06
C ARG A 72 -5.54 -19.72 15.69
N GLU A 73 -6.36 -20.64 16.20
CA GLU A 73 -5.86 -21.91 16.74
C GLU A 73 -5.13 -22.73 15.68
N LEU A 74 -5.73 -22.88 14.50
CA LEU A 74 -5.15 -23.63 13.40
C LEU A 74 -3.83 -23.02 12.93
N HIS A 75 -3.73 -21.69 12.83
CA HIS A 75 -2.50 -21.00 12.45
C HIS A 75 -1.39 -21.18 13.49
N ASN A 76 -1.71 -21.17 14.78
CA ASN A 76 -0.73 -21.40 15.84
C ASN A 76 -0.14 -22.83 15.78
N LEU A 77 -0.93 -23.81 15.36
CA LEU A 77 -0.49 -25.19 15.19
C LEU A 77 0.22 -25.42 13.85
N PHE A 78 -0.29 -24.83 12.78
CA PHE A 78 0.13 -25.07 11.39
C PHE A 78 0.11 -23.75 10.58
N PRO A 79 1.14 -22.89 10.71
CA PRO A 79 1.19 -21.57 10.07
C PRO A 79 1.55 -21.63 8.58
N THR A 80 0.86 -22.50 7.83
CA THR A 80 1.01 -22.62 6.37
C THR A 80 0.43 -21.42 5.65
N ALA A 81 0.82 -21.18 4.39
CA ALA A 81 0.31 -20.07 3.60
C ALA A 81 -1.24 -20.08 3.47
N ASN A 82 -1.86 -21.24 3.23
CA ASN A 82 -3.32 -21.37 3.13
C ASN A 82 -4.02 -21.00 4.45
N VAL A 83 -3.51 -21.50 5.58
CA VAL A 83 -4.09 -21.20 6.90
C VAL A 83 -3.91 -19.72 7.24
N THR A 84 -2.75 -19.14 6.91
CA THR A 84 -2.46 -17.71 7.09
C THR A 84 -3.40 -16.84 6.24
N TYR A 85 -3.64 -17.22 4.98
CA TYR A 85 -4.59 -16.54 4.09
C TYR A 85 -6.03 -16.61 4.62
N ASN A 86 -6.48 -17.79 5.07
CA ASN A 86 -7.82 -17.95 5.64
C ASN A 86 -7.99 -17.17 6.94
N LEU A 87 -6.97 -17.14 7.80
CA LEU A 87 -6.95 -16.29 8.99
C LEU A 87 -7.10 -14.80 8.63
N ALA A 88 -6.40 -14.34 7.58
CA ALA A 88 -6.55 -12.98 7.06
C ALA A 88 -7.98 -12.69 6.61
N ASN A 89 -8.61 -13.58 5.84
CA ASN A 89 -10.00 -13.44 5.43
C ASN A 89 -10.97 -13.44 6.61
N GLY A 90 -10.73 -14.26 7.64
CA GLY A 90 -11.48 -14.24 8.89
C GLY A 90 -11.42 -12.88 9.59
N PHE A 91 -10.26 -12.24 9.62
CA PHE A 91 -10.14 -10.87 10.13
C PHE A 91 -10.97 -9.89 9.31
N ILE A 92 -10.96 -9.98 7.97
CA ILE A 92 -11.74 -9.10 7.10
C ILE A 92 -13.24 -9.29 7.28
N ALA A 93 -13.70 -10.53 7.38
CA ALA A 93 -15.09 -10.82 7.69
C ALA A 93 -15.49 -10.21 9.04
N ALA A 94 -14.63 -10.33 10.06
CA ALA A 94 -14.89 -9.78 11.38
C ALA A 94 -14.90 -8.24 11.40
N THR A 95 -14.15 -7.58 10.49
CA THR A 95 -14.21 -6.13 10.33
C THR A 95 -15.50 -5.67 9.65
N GLY A 96 -15.99 -6.44 8.68
CA GLY A 96 -17.12 -6.07 7.85
C GLY A 96 -16.80 -4.94 6.86
N MET A 97 -17.84 -4.40 6.22
CA MET A 97 -17.70 -3.33 5.24
C MET A 97 -17.68 -1.95 5.92
N PRO A 98 -16.74 -1.05 5.56
CA PRO A 98 -16.73 0.30 6.10
C PRO A 98 -17.97 1.08 5.59
N PRO A 99 -18.65 1.84 6.46
CA PRO A 99 -19.81 2.63 6.08
C PRO A 99 -19.39 3.81 5.18
N ARG A 100 -20.34 4.36 4.40
CA ARG A 100 -20.10 5.50 3.49
C ARG A 100 -20.55 6.84 4.06
N ASP A 101 -20.74 6.91 5.37
CA ASP A 101 -21.23 8.08 6.10
C ASP A 101 -20.19 8.57 7.12
N SER A 102 -20.58 9.51 7.98
CA SER A 102 -19.70 10.12 8.99
C SER A 102 -19.17 9.13 10.04
N SER A 103 -19.75 7.93 10.16
CA SER A 103 -19.27 6.88 11.06
C SER A 103 -18.07 6.08 10.49
N TRP A 104 -17.62 6.38 9.26
CA TRP A 104 -16.48 5.72 8.62
C TRP A 104 -15.24 5.74 9.53
N LEU A 105 -14.86 6.89 10.08
CA LEU A 105 -13.66 6.98 10.92
C LEU A 105 -13.79 6.15 12.20
N ASP A 106 -14.98 6.12 12.82
CA ASP A 106 -15.24 5.32 14.00
C ASP A 106 -15.17 3.82 13.71
N HIS A 107 -15.66 3.41 12.54
CA HIS A 107 -15.45 2.05 12.05
C HIS A 107 -13.97 1.75 11.88
N GLN A 108 -13.22 2.62 11.20
CA GLN A 108 -11.79 2.42 10.96
C GLN A 108 -11.00 2.32 12.28
N GLU A 109 -11.27 3.19 13.25
CA GLU A 109 -10.55 3.17 14.52
C GLU A 109 -10.93 1.99 15.41
N ARG A 110 -12.19 1.52 15.34
CA ARG A 110 -12.65 0.33 16.07
C ARG A 110 -12.10 -0.97 15.49
N THR A 111 -11.95 -1.07 14.17
CA THR A 111 -11.52 -2.31 13.50
C THR A 111 -10.01 -2.34 13.15
N ARG A 112 -9.24 -1.33 13.55
CA ARG A 112 -7.83 -1.16 13.16
C ARG A 112 -6.94 -2.36 13.46
N GLU A 113 -7.13 -3.04 14.58
CA GLU A 113 -6.28 -4.17 14.99
C GLU A 113 -6.50 -5.36 14.08
N HIS A 114 -7.77 -5.70 13.81
CA HIS A 114 -8.11 -6.76 12.86
C HIS A 114 -7.61 -6.43 11.44
N ARG A 115 -7.73 -5.17 10.97
CA ARG A 115 -7.18 -4.78 9.67
C ARG A 115 -5.66 -4.88 9.61
N ALA A 116 -4.95 -4.45 10.66
CA ALA A 116 -3.49 -4.59 10.74
C ALA A 116 -3.07 -6.07 10.72
N GLN A 117 -3.75 -6.93 11.48
CA GLN A 117 -3.51 -8.37 11.50
C GLN A 117 -3.82 -9.02 10.13
N ALA A 118 -4.88 -8.59 9.45
CA ALA A 118 -5.17 -9.06 8.10
C ALA A 118 -4.07 -8.66 7.11
N ARG A 119 -3.61 -7.40 7.15
CA ARG A 119 -2.50 -6.94 6.30
C ARG A 119 -1.21 -7.73 6.56
N GLN A 120 -0.88 -8.00 7.82
CA GLN A 120 0.27 -8.83 8.19
C GLN A 120 0.16 -10.25 7.60
N CYS A 121 -1.00 -10.88 7.75
CA CYS A 121 -1.22 -12.22 7.24
C CYS A 121 -1.15 -12.26 5.71
N PHE A 122 -1.83 -11.35 5.02
CA PHE A 122 -1.74 -11.27 3.55
C PHE A 122 -0.31 -10.98 3.09
N TRP A 123 0.39 -10.02 3.72
CA TRP A 123 1.79 -9.71 3.40
C TRP A 123 2.68 -10.95 3.55
N LYS A 124 2.54 -11.70 4.65
CA LYS A 124 3.30 -12.94 4.84
C LYS A 124 3.05 -13.95 3.72
N VAL A 125 1.81 -14.12 3.29
CA VAL A 125 1.45 -15.01 2.17
C VAL A 125 2.04 -14.52 0.85
N THR A 126 2.11 -13.20 0.61
CA THR A 126 2.67 -12.68 -0.63
C THR A 126 4.19 -12.84 -0.72
N GLN A 127 4.88 -12.79 0.43
CA GLN A 127 6.33 -13.01 0.53
C GLN A 127 6.73 -14.49 0.52
N ASP A 128 5.80 -15.42 0.76
CA ASP A 128 6.07 -16.86 0.74
C ASP A 128 6.29 -17.34 -0.72
N VAL A 129 7.52 -17.67 -1.06
CA VAL A 129 7.92 -18.10 -2.41
C VAL A 129 7.44 -19.52 -2.75
N ASP A 130 7.17 -20.34 -1.74
CA ASP A 130 6.71 -21.73 -1.90
C ASP A 130 5.17 -21.81 -1.97
N ALA A 131 4.47 -20.73 -1.60
CA ALA A 131 3.03 -20.64 -1.73
C ALA A 131 2.57 -20.69 -3.20
N LYS A 132 1.44 -21.38 -3.44
CA LYS A 132 0.83 -21.46 -4.79
C LYS A 132 0.60 -20.07 -5.36
N SER A 133 0.93 -19.87 -6.63
CA SER A 133 0.74 -18.58 -7.33
C SER A 133 -0.71 -18.06 -7.24
N THR A 134 -1.69 -18.97 -7.34
CA THR A 134 -3.12 -18.64 -7.19
C THR A 134 -3.46 -18.09 -5.82
N LEU A 135 -2.79 -18.55 -4.76
CA LEU A 135 -2.97 -18.02 -3.40
C LEU A 135 -2.28 -16.66 -3.26
N ARG A 136 -1.05 -16.54 -3.76
CA ARG A 136 -0.26 -15.29 -3.67
C ARG A 136 -0.93 -14.13 -4.41
N THR A 137 -1.48 -14.36 -5.61
CA THR A 137 -2.20 -13.31 -6.37
C THR A 137 -3.49 -12.86 -5.66
N GLN A 138 -4.23 -13.79 -5.05
CA GLN A 138 -5.40 -13.46 -4.24
C GLN A 138 -5.02 -12.70 -2.96
N ALA A 139 -3.94 -13.10 -2.28
CA ALA A 139 -3.42 -12.39 -1.11
C ALA A 139 -3.02 -10.94 -1.45
N TRP A 140 -2.34 -10.71 -2.57
CA TRP A 140 -2.05 -9.36 -3.06
C TRP A 140 -3.32 -8.58 -3.38
N THR A 141 -4.32 -9.20 -4.00
CA THR A 141 -5.61 -8.58 -4.32
C THR A 141 -6.32 -8.13 -3.04
N ASN A 142 -6.36 -8.98 -2.01
CA ASN A 142 -7.00 -8.66 -0.74
C ASN A 142 -6.22 -7.65 0.09
N LEU A 143 -4.89 -7.70 0.05
CA LEU A 143 -4.04 -6.68 0.65
C LEU A 143 -4.27 -5.30 0.00
N ALA A 144 -4.39 -5.25 -1.33
CA ALA A 144 -4.73 -4.02 -2.05
C ALA A 144 -6.08 -3.44 -1.61
N ASN A 145 -7.08 -4.30 -1.38
CA ASN A 145 -8.38 -3.86 -0.87
C ASN A 145 -8.26 -3.24 0.53
N GLN A 146 -7.40 -3.79 1.40
CA GLN A 146 -7.13 -3.18 2.71
C GLN A 146 -6.50 -1.79 2.58
N PHE A 147 -5.50 -1.63 1.71
CA PHE A 147 -4.91 -0.33 1.45
C PHE A 147 -5.92 0.67 0.89
N ARG A 148 -6.75 0.25 -0.08
CA ARG A 148 -7.79 1.10 -0.67
C ARG A 148 -8.80 1.58 0.37
N ASN A 149 -9.24 0.70 1.27
CA ASN A 149 -10.24 1.03 2.29
C ASN A 149 -9.79 2.12 3.28
N SER A 150 -8.48 2.39 3.35
CA SER A 150 -7.89 3.45 4.16
C SER A 150 -7.21 4.55 3.34
N PHE A 151 -7.54 4.69 2.05
CA PHE A 151 -6.98 5.71 1.15
C PHE A 151 -5.46 5.60 0.88
N ARG A 152 -4.84 4.44 1.12
CA ARG A 152 -3.44 4.14 0.71
C ARG A 152 -3.39 3.74 -0.77
N LEU A 153 -3.84 4.64 -1.64
CA LEU A 153 -4.18 4.35 -3.04
C LEU A 153 -3.00 3.92 -3.90
N GLY A 154 -1.82 4.54 -3.74
CA GLY A 154 -0.63 4.13 -4.49
C GLY A 154 -0.15 2.72 -4.11
N GLU A 155 -0.19 2.38 -2.81
CA GLU A 155 0.13 1.02 -2.33
C GLU A 155 -0.94 0.00 -2.77
N ALA A 156 -2.21 0.40 -2.81
CA ALA A 156 -3.28 -0.43 -3.37
C ALA A 156 -3.03 -0.73 -4.85
N HIS A 157 -2.61 0.26 -5.65
CA HIS A 157 -2.29 0.05 -7.06
C HIS A 157 -1.06 -0.86 -7.24
N ASP A 158 0.03 -0.60 -6.50
CA ASP A 158 1.22 -1.45 -6.53
C ASP A 158 0.89 -2.92 -6.19
N ALA A 159 0.06 -3.14 -5.16
CA ALA A 159 -0.37 -4.48 -4.76
C ALA A 159 -1.22 -5.17 -5.84
N ARG A 160 -2.09 -4.45 -6.55
CA ARG A 160 -2.85 -5.03 -7.67
C ARG A 160 -1.98 -5.39 -8.87
N LEU A 161 -1.00 -4.55 -9.18
CA LEU A 161 -0.06 -4.85 -10.25
C LEU A 161 0.86 -6.02 -9.87
N ALA A 162 1.27 -6.13 -8.61
CA ALA A 162 1.96 -7.33 -8.12
C ALA A 162 1.08 -8.60 -8.22
N ALA A 163 -0.23 -8.48 -7.99
CA ALA A 163 -1.16 -9.58 -8.23
C ALA A 163 -1.21 -9.99 -9.72
N LEU A 164 -1.21 -9.02 -10.63
CA LEU A 164 -1.22 -9.23 -12.08
C LEU A 164 0.12 -9.73 -12.63
N GLU A 165 1.24 -9.39 -12.00
CA GLU A 165 2.55 -9.95 -12.36
C GLU A 165 2.59 -11.46 -12.08
N ILE A 166 1.97 -11.92 -10.99
CA ILE A 166 1.86 -13.34 -10.65
C ILE A 166 0.81 -14.07 -11.51
N ASP A 167 -0.34 -13.43 -11.75
CA ASP A 167 -1.41 -13.95 -12.58
C ASP A 167 -1.95 -12.85 -13.52
N PRO A 168 -1.43 -12.74 -14.75
CA PRO A 168 -1.86 -11.72 -15.71
C PRO A 168 -3.33 -11.82 -16.12
N LYS A 169 -3.99 -12.93 -15.77
CA LYS A 169 -5.41 -13.17 -16.03
C LYS A 169 -6.30 -12.83 -14.84
N ASN A 170 -5.75 -12.34 -13.73
CA ASN A 170 -6.52 -11.97 -12.54
C ASN A 170 -7.42 -10.75 -12.83
N GLY A 171 -8.59 -11.01 -13.40
CA GLY A 171 -9.54 -9.98 -13.78
C GLY A 171 -10.15 -9.24 -12.59
N VAL A 172 -10.13 -9.83 -11.38
CA VAL A 172 -10.57 -9.15 -10.15
C VAL A 172 -9.59 -8.04 -9.78
N ALA A 173 -8.29 -8.33 -9.76
CA ALA A 173 -7.26 -7.33 -9.52
C ALA A 173 -7.30 -6.21 -10.58
N ALA A 174 -7.40 -6.58 -11.87
CA ALA A 174 -7.46 -5.60 -12.96
C ALA A 174 -8.72 -4.70 -12.87
N PHE A 175 -9.89 -5.28 -12.56
CA PHE A 175 -11.12 -4.52 -12.36
C PHE A 175 -11.01 -3.54 -11.18
N CYS A 176 -10.50 -4.00 -10.04
CA CYS A 176 -10.31 -3.12 -8.89
C CYS A 176 -9.32 -2.00 -9.20
N ALA A 177 -8.21 -2.28 -9.90
CA ALA A 177 -7.26 -1.25 -10.32
C ALA A 177 -7.90 -0.21 -11.24
N THR A 178 -8.72 -0.66 -12.20
CA THR A 178 -9.51 0.22 -13.08
C THR A 178 -10.39 1.18 -12.29
N ARG A 179 -11.14 0.67 -11.29
CA ARG A 179 -12.04 1.50 -10.48
C ARG A 179 -11.30 2.54 -9.64
N ASP A 180 -10.12 2.19 -9.14
CA ASP A 180 -9.29 3.12 -8.37
C ASP A 180 -8.75 4.26 -9.24
N LEU A 181 -8.22 3.92 -10.42
CA LEU A 181 -7.70 4.91 -11.36
C LEU A 181 -8.80 5.85 -11.87
N LEU A 182 -9.98 5.33 -12.20
CA LEU A 182 -11.10 6.20 -12.60
C LEU A 182 -11.57 7.11 -11.47
N TRP A 183 -11.62 6.60 -10.23
CA TRP A 183 -11.94 7.44 -9.07
C TRP A 183 -10.91 8.56 -8.86
N LEU A 184 -9.61 8.26 -9.02
CA LEU A 184 -8.52 9.25 -8.95
C LEU A 184 -8.62 10.27 -10.09
N PHE A 185 -8.92 9.82 -11.31
CA PHE A 185 -9.14 10.68 -12.48
C PHE A 185 -10.28 11.68 -12.22
N GLU A 186 -11.38 11.24 -11.60
CA GLU A 186 -12.49 12.09 -11.19
C GLU A 186 -12.12 13.12 -10.10
N GLN A 187 -11.05 12.89 -9.32
CA GLN A 187 -10.58 13.88 -8.33
C GLN A 187 -9.85 15.07 -8.98
N GLY A 188 -9.38 14.92 -10.23
CA GLY A 188 -8.63 15.91 -10.99
C GLY A 188 -7.10 15.78 -10.88
N GLY A 189 -6.37 16.47 -11.75
CA GLY A 189 -4.90 16.52 -11.77
C GLY A 189 -4.19 15.34 -12.43
N CYS A 190 -4.89 14.22 -12.64
CA CYS A 190 -4.38 13.08 -13.41
C CYS A 190 -4.22 13.44 -14.89
N SER A 191 -3.33 12.75 -15.59
CA SER A 191 -3.22 12.88 -17.05
C SER A 191 -4.27 12.00 -17.76
N ASP A 192 -4.45 12.18 -19.08
CA ASP A 192 -5.28 11.29 -19.89
C ASP A 192 -4.75 9.84 -19.89
N LEU A 193 -3.48 9.62 -19.55
CA LEU A 193 -2.89 8.29 -19.43
C LEU A 193 -3.48 7.48 -18.28
N THR A 194 -3.89 8.09 -17.18
CA THR A 194 -4.61 7.42 -16.08
C THR A 194 -5.85 6.73 -16.63
N ARG A 195 -6.62 7.43 -17.47
CA ARG A 195 -7.82 6.87 -18.09
C ARG A 195 -7.46 5.77 -19.09
N ILE A 196 -6.41 5.94 -19.87
CA ILE A 196 -5.93 4.91 -20.80
C ILE A 196 -5.51 3.63 -20.05
N GLU A 197 -4.78 3.76 -18.96
CA GLU A 197 -4.40 2.63 -18.10
C GLU A 197 -5.60 1.93 -17.50
N ALA A 198 -6.59 2.70 -17.01
CA ALA A 198 -7.83 2.14 -16.53
C ALA A 198 -8.55 1.31 -17.61
N VAL A 199 -8.62 1.81 -18.85
CA VAL A 199 -9.22 1.07 -19.98
C VAL A 199 -8.43 -0.20 -20.30
N MET A 200 -7.09 -0.15 -20.28
CA MET A 200 -6.25 -1.34 -20.49
C MET A 200 -6.52 -2.42 -19.44
N LEU A 201 -6.58 -2.04 -18.16
CA LEU A 201 -6.88 -2.96 -17.06
C LEU A 201 -8.31 -3.50 -17.15
N ALA A 202 -9.27 -2.67 -17.56
CA ALA A 202 -10.65 -3.11 -17.78
C ALA A 202 -10.71 -4.19 -18.86
N LYS A 203 -9.90 -4.08 -19.92
CA LYS A 203 -9.81 -5.08 -20.99
C LYS A 203 -9.27 -6.41 -20.49
N ILE A 204 -8.31 -6.41 -19.57
CA ILE A 204 -7.82 -7.63 -18.92
C ILE A 204 -8.97 -8.30 -18.16
N ALA A 205 -9.72 -7.55 -17.37
CA ALA A 205 -10.87 -8.08 -16.63
C ALA A 205 -11.94 -8.67 -17.55
N HIS A 206 -12.25 -7.97 -18.65
CA HIS A 206 -13.25 -8.41 -19.63
C HIS A 206 -12.83 -9.69 -20.38
N THR A 207 -11.57 -9.79 -20.79
CA THR A 207 -11.06 -10.93 -21.59
C THR A 207 -10.82 -12.20 -20.77
N ASN A 208 -10.83 -12.10 -19.44
CA ASN A 208 -10.54 -13.21 -18.52
C ASN A 208 -11.71 -13.49 -17.57
N GLU A 209 -12.96 -13.48 -18.08
CA GLU A 209 -14.17 -13.71 -17.29
C GLU A 209 -14.13 -15.02 -16.48
N GLU A 210 -13.63 -16.12 -17.07
CA GLU A 210 -13.48 -17.40 -16.36
C GLU A 210 -12.65 -17.26 -15.08
N ARG A 211 -11.54 -16.52 -15.13
CA ARG A 211 -10.69 -16.30 -13.96
C ARG A 211 -11.37 -15.39 -12.92
N VAL A 212 -12.25 -14.50 -13.35
CA VAL A 212 -13.11 -13.72 -12.44
C VAL A 212 -14.13 -14.62 -11.75
N VAL A 213 -14.72 -15.58 -12.46
CA VAL A 213 -15.61 -16.58 -11.85
C VAL A 213 -14.87 -17.40 -10.80
N ASP A 214 -13.64 -17.85 -11.10
CA ASP A 214 -12.80 -18.62 -10.16
C ASP A 214 -12.54 -17.88 -8.84
N TYR A 215 -12.32 -16.56 -8.90
CA TYR A 215 -11.91 -15.76 -7.73
C TYR A 215 -13.05 -15.03 -7.01
N ALA A 216 -14.11 -14.65 -7.73
CA ALA A 216 -15.18 -13.80 -7.20
C ALA A 216 -16.60 -14.32 -7.50
N GLY A 217 -16.72 -15.42 -8.23
CA GLY A 217 -18.00 -16.04 -8.57
C GLY A 217 -18.71 -15.41 -9.78
N ALA A 218 -19.75 -16.09 -10.26
CA ALA A 218 -20.44 -15.77 -11.50
C ALA A 218 -21.18 -14.42 -11.48
N GLN A 219 -21.67 -13.99 -10.32
CA GLN A 219 -22.37 -12.72 -10.21
C GLN A 219 -21.40 -11.54 -10.36
N ALA A 220 -20.25 -11.59 -9.68
CA ALA A 220 -19.22 -10.57 -9.81
C ALA A 220 -18.67 -10.52 -11.24
N ALA A 221 -18.48 -11.67 -11.89
CA ALA A 221 -18.03 -11.74 -13.28
C ALA A 221 -18.96 -10.97 -14.25
N LYS A 222 -20.27 -11.12 -14.12
CA LYS A 222 -21.26 -10.38 -14.94
C LYS A 222 -21.17 -8.87 -14.72
N GLU A 223 -21.05 -8.44 -13.47
CA GLU A 223 -20.95 -7.01 -13.12
C GLU A 223 -19.66 -6.39 -13.66
N ILE A 224 -18.54 -7.11 -13.52
CA ILE A 224 -17.23 -6.70 -14.02
C ILE A 224 -17.23 -6.61 -15.55
N ALA A 225 -17.79 -7.61 -16.23
CA ALA A 225 -17.91 -7.60 -17.69
C ALA A 225 -18.79 -6.44 -18.18
N ALA A 226 -19.94 -6.20 -17.54
CA ALA A 226 -20.83 -5.10 -17.88
C ALA A 226 -20.17 -3.72 -17.64
N PHE A 227 -19.33 -3.59 -16.61
CA PHE A 227 -18.55 -2.39 -16.36
C PHE A 227 -17.49 -2.16 -17.44
N ALA A 228 -16.66 -3.16 -17.73
CA ALA A 228 -15.57 -3.05 -18.69
C ALA A 228 -16.06 -2.75 -20.12
N ASN A 229 -17.21 -3.30 -20.52
CA ASN A 229 -17.83 -3.02 -21.82
C ASN A 229 -18.14 -1.53 -22.05
N LYS A 230 -18.29 -0.71 -21.00
CA LYS A 230 -18.56 0.73 -21.11
C LYS A 230 -17.31 1.55 -21.46
N LEU A 231 -16.11 0.99 -21.26
CA LEU A 231 -14.84 1.72 -21.36
C LEU A 231 -14.19 1.64 -22.74
N GLY A 232 -14.67 0.75 -23.62
CA GLY A 232 -14.14 0.58 -24.98
C GLY A 232 -12.78 -0.11 -25.02
N ASP A 233 -12.10 -0.02 -26.17
CA ASP A 233 -10.76 -0.56 -26.35
C ASP A 233 -9.69 0.51 -26.10
N PRO A 234 -8.57 0.17 -25.43
CA PRO A 234 -7.50 1.11 -25.18
C PRO A 234 -6.75 1.43 -26.49
N PRO A 235 -6.21 2.65 -26.65
CA PRO A 235 -5.32 2.95 -27.75
C PRO A 235 -4.05 2.07 -27.69
N PRO A 236 -3.49 1.66 -28.85
CA PRO A 236 -2.22 0.95 -28.86
C PRO A 236 -1.10 1.84 -28.31
N ARG A 237 -0.21 1.25 -27.51
CA ARG A 237 0.92 1.96 -26.90
C ARG A 237 2.20 1.17 -27.06
N SER A 238 3.25 1.85 -27.49
CA SER A 238 4.61 1.30 -27.51
C SER A 238 5.34 1.66 -26.22
N PRO A 239 6.23 0.78 -25.70
CA PRO A 239 7.10 1.14 -24.58
C PRO A 239 7.99 2.34 -24.93
N HIS A 240 8.38 3.11 -23.90
CA HIS A 240 9.34 4.20 -24.05
C HIS A 240 10.71 3.72 -24.53
N SER A 241 11.36 4.53 -25.36
CA SER A 241 12.71 4.28 -25.85
C SER A 241 13.80 4.57 -24.82
N ASP A 242 13.57 5.54 -23.92
CA ASP A 242 14.48 5.89 -22.83
C ASP A 242 14.47 4.80 -21.74
N PRO A 243 15.62 4.17 -21.42
CA PRO A 243 15.70 3.12 -20.41
C PRO A 243 15.32 3.58 -19.00
N PHE A 244 15.67 4.81 -18.62
CA PHE A 244 15.32 5.37 -17.32
C PHE A 244 13.80 5.58 -17.23
N ILE A 245 13.18 6.17 -18.26
CA ILE A 245 11.73 6.36 -18.27
C ILE A 245 11.00 5.02 -18.21
N ARG A 246 11.46 4.02 -18.98
CA ARG A 246 10.89 2.66 -18.95
C ARG A 246 11.00 2.03 -17.56
N TRP A 247 12.13 2.22 -16.89
CA TRP A 247 12.31 1.74 -15.52
C TRP A 247 11.41 2.48 -14.53
N VAL A 248 11.34 3.82 -14.61
CA VAL A 248 10.43 4.62 -13.77
C VAL A 248 8.98 4.19 -13.95
N GLU A 249 8.56 3.89 -15.18
CA GLU A 249 7.22 3.39 -15.47
C GLU A 249 6.99 1.97 -14.90
N THR A 250 7.94 1.07 -15.09
CA THR A 250 7.86 -0.33 -14.61
C THR A 250 7.84 -0.39 -13.08
N GLU A 251 8.71 0.37 -12.44
CA GLU A 251 8.82 0.47 -10.98
C GLU A 251 7.80 1.42 -10.36
N ARG A 252 7.10 2.18 -11.22
CA ARG A 252 6.02 3.12 -10.89
C ARG A 252 6.47 4.30 -10.06
N LEU A 253 7.65 4.83 -10.33
CA LEU A 253 8.33 5.79 -9.48
C LEU A 253 8.11 7.25 -9.91
N THR A 254 7.01 7.59 -10.58
CA THR A 254 6.63 9.00 -10.84
C THR A 254 5.92 9.61 -9.64
N LEU A 255 6.09 10.92 -9.45
CA LEU A 255 5.19 11.72 -8.62
C LEU A 255 4.12 12.36 -9.49
N SER A 256 2.99 11.66 -9.61
CA SER A 256 1.75 12.08 -10.27
C SER A 256 0.55 11.83 -9.34
N PRO A 257 -0.63 12.44 -9.57
CA PRO A 257 -1.81 12.23 -8.71
C PRO A 257 -2.31 10.78 -8.67
N ALA A 258 -2.18 10.05 -9.76
CA ALA A 258 -2.35 8.60 -9.81
C ALA A 258 -1.01 7.93 -10.15
N VAL A 259 -0.86 6.66 -9.77
CA VAL A 259 0.23 5.84 -10.29
C VAL A 259 -0.18 5.44 -11.69
N GLU A 260 0.40 6.10 -12.68
CA GLU A 260 0.01 5.96 -14.08
C GLU A 260 1.20 5.76 -15.01
N LEU A 261 0.92 5.33 -16.22
CA LEU A 261 1.85 5.35 -17.33
C LEU A 261 2.53 6.71 -17.50
N VAL A 262 3.76 6.70 -18.01
CA VAL A 262 4.51 7.93 -18.26
C VAL A 262 4.18 8.51 -19.63
N ASP A 263 3.94 9.81 -19.72
CA ASP A 263 3.76 10.49 -21.00
C ASP A 263 5.11 10.79 -21.66
N SER A 264 5.30 10.30 -22.89
CA SER A 264 6.54 10.51 -23.66
C SER A 264 6.69 11.94 -24.14
N SER A 265 5.60 12.69 -24.20
CA SER A 265 5.59 14.12 -24.55
C SER A 265 5.90 15.00 -23.34
N MET A 266 5.72 14.50 -22.11
CA MET A 266 6.04 15.27 -20.92
C MET A 266 7.55 15.35 -20.71
N ARG A 267 8.10 16.57 -20.78
CA ARG A 267 9.50 16.85 -20.46
C ARG A 267 9.83 16.62 -18.98
N LYS A 268 8.83 16.78 -18.10
CA LYS A 268 8.95 16.58 -16.64
C LYS A 268 8.06 15.43 -16.19
N LEU A 269 8.69 14.38 -15.65
CA LEU A 269 8.02 13.15 -15.22
C LEU A 269 7.18 13.31 -13.93
N ASP A 270 7.42 14.38 -13.16
CA ASP A 270 6.89 14.55 -11.80
C ASP A 270 6.02 15.80 -11.68
N TRP A 271 4.77 15.69 -12.12
CA TRP A 271 3.81 16.81 -12.19
C TRP A 271 2.82 16.85 -11.03
N LEU A 272 2.98 16.04 -9.98
CA LEU A 272 2.18 16.18 -8.77
C LEU A 272 2.39 17.57 -8.17
N MET A 273 1.30 18.31 -7.98
CA MET A 273 1.28 19.67 -7.43
C MET A 273 0.29 19.75 -6.27
N LEU A 274 0.48 20.72 -5.39
CA LEU A 274 -0.53 21.08 -4.40
C LEU A 274 -1.69 21.83 -5.08
N PRO A 275 -2.90 21.76 -4.50
CA PRO A 275 -4.02 22.62 -4.91
C PRO A 275 -3.72 24.10 -4.58
N GLY A 276 -4.65 24.99 -4.91
CA GLY A 276 -4.68 26.31 -4.27
C GLY A 276 -4.83 26.17 -2.76
N ILE A 277 -4.10 26.99 -2.00
CA ILE A 277 -4.09 26.99 -0.54
C ILE A 277 -4.79 28.26 -0.05
N LEU A 278 -5.81 28.11 0.80
CA LEU A 278 -6.50 29.22 1.45
C LEU A 278 -5.78 29.58 2.75
N GLU A 279 -5.08 30.72 2.72
CA GLU A 279 -4.41 31.27 3.89
C GLU A 279 -5.24 32.43 4.48
N ARG A 280 -5.53 32.35 5.79
CA ARG A 280 -6.18 33.43 6.53
C ARG A 280 -5.10 34.39 7.04
N GLU A 281 -5.31 35.68 6.78
CA GLU A 281 -4.47 36.77 7.30
C GLU A 281 -2.96 36.55 7.05
N PRO A 282 -2.51 36.48 5.78
CA PRO A 282 -1.13 36.16 5.45
C PRO A 282 -0.15 37.13 6.11
N GLU A 283 0.80 36.62 6.88
CA GLU A 283 1.87 37.43 7.46
C GLU A 283 2.80 37.95 6.35
N ALA A 284 3.12 39.25 6.40
CA ALA A 284 4.10 39.94 5.56
C ALA A 284 3.99 39.76 4.02
N GLY A 285 3.34 40.73 3.36
CA GLY A 285 3.62 41.05 1.95
C GLY A 285 3.04 40.12 0.87
N GLY A 286 2.21 39.13 1.25
CA GLY A 286 1.53 38.26 0.29
C GLY A 286 2.45 37.29 -0.45
N SER A 287 3.51 36.79 0.21
CA SER A 287 4.32 35.71 -0.34
C SER A 287 3.58 34.36 -0.29
N PRO A 288 3.89 33.39 -1.18
CA PRO A 288 3.28 32.07 -1.11
C PRO A 288 3.51 31.38 0.25
N PRO A 289 2.51 30.63 0.77
CA PRO A 289 2.62 29.89 2.02
C PRO A 289 3.84 28.93 2.06
N PRO A 290 4.49 28.72 3.21
CA PRO A 290 5.66 27.85 3.33
C PRO A 290 5.44 26.39 2.88
N VAL A 291 4.18 25.90 2.91
CA VAL A 291 3.82 24.55 2.46
C VAL A 291 4.24 24.27 1.01
N PHE A 292 4.24 25.28 0.13
CA PHE A 292 4.73 25.12 -1.25
C PHE A 292 6.23 24.81 -1.29
N ALA A 293 7.04 25.50 -0.46
CA ALA A 293 8.47 25.24 -0.37
C ALA A 293 8.74 23.85 0.24
N MET A 294 7.99 23.46 1.28
CA MET A 294 8.08 22.12 1.88
C MET A 294 7.78 21.03 0.85
N PHE A 295 6.70 21.19 0.07
CA PHE A 295 6.31 20.22 -0.94
C PHE A 295 7.31 20.15 -2.10
N ASN A 296 7.85 21.28 -2.56
CA ASN A 296 8.91 21.30 -3.56
C ASN A 296 10.16 20.54 -3.09
N MET A 297 10.51 20.66 -1.80
CA MET A 297 11.62 19.88 -1.24
C MET A 297 11.31 18.38 -1.13
N LEU A 298 10.08 17.99 -0.79
CA LEU A 298 9.65 16.58 -0.83
C LEU A 298 9.83 16.00 -2.24
N LYS A 299 9.39 16.72 -3.27
CA LYS A 299 9.56 16.32 -4.67
C LYS A 299 11.04 16.21 -5.05
N SER A 300 11.83 17.24 -4.73
CA SER A 300 13.26 17.28 -5.05
C SER A 300 14.01 16.08 -4.46
N ASP A 301 13.79 15.79 -3.18
CA ASP A 301 14.49 14.70 -2.50
C ASP A 301 14.03 13.32 -2.98
N PHE A 302 12.75 13.16 -3.32
CA PHE A 302 12.24 11.94 -3.95
C PHE A 302 12.88 11.71 -5.34
N ILE A 303 12.94 12.75 -6.18
CA ILE A 303 13.56 12.69 -7.50
C ILE A 303 15.03 12.31 -7.38
N LEU A 304 15.75 12.88 -6.41
CA LEU A 304 17.14 12.54 -6.13
C LEU A 304 17.28 11.08 -5.67
N ALA A 305 16.46 10.61 -4.73
CA ALA A 305 16.51 9.24 -4.24
C ALA A 305 16.27 8.22 -5.38
N ARG A 306 15.32 8.51 -6.27
CA ARG A 306 15.04 7.70 -7.46
C ARG A 306 16.22 7.69 -8.45
N ASP A 307 16.83 8.84 -8.71
CA ASP A 307 18.00 8.95 -9.60
C ASP A 307 19.22 8.21 -9.02
N LEU A 308 19.46 8.31 -7.70
CA LEU A 308 20.51 7.56 -7.01
C LEU A 308 20.30 6.04 -7.15
N ALA A 309 19.06 5.56 -6.94
CA ALA A 309 18.73 4.14 -7.09
C ALA A 309 18.96 3.65 -8.53
N TRP A 310 18.52 4.42 -9.53
CA TRP A 310 18.73 4.08 -10.94
C TRP A 310 20.21 4.01 -11.31
N ARG A 311 20.99 5.04 -10.95
CA ARG A 311 22.42 5.10 -11.28
C ARG A 311 23.26 4.08 -10.52
N ALA A 312 22.79 3.58 -9.38
CA ALA A 312 23.47 2.53 -8.64
C ALA A 312 23.49 1.16 -9.37
N PHE A 313 22.71 1.01 -10.45
CA PHE A 313 22.75 -0.17 -11.32
C PHE A 313 23.95 -0.22 -12.28
N ASP A 314 24.51 0.94 -12.63
CA ASP A 314 25.66 1.03 -13.52
C ASP A 314 26.87 1.52 -12.73
N GLU A 315 27.74 0.60 -12.33
CA GLU A 315 28.98 0.94 -11.61
C GLU A 315 29.88 1.88 -12.42
N GLY A 316 29.79 1.82 -13.76
CA GLY A 316 30.63 2.59 -14.68
C GLY A 316 30.36 4.09 -14.70
N VAL A 317 29.21 4.56 -14.21
CA VAL A 317 28.91 6.01 -14.14
C VAL A 317 29.59 6.70 -12.96
N TRP A 318 30.13 5.94 -12.01
CA TRP A 318 30.68 6.46 -10.77
C TRP A 318 32.21 6.62 -10.83
N PRO A 319 32.77 7.67 -10.20
CA PRO A 319 34.21 7.89 -10.22
C PRO A 319 34.96 6.84 -9.37
N VAL A 320 35.86 6.09 -9.99
CA VAL A 320 36.71 5.08 -9.33
C VAL A 320 37.94 5.74 -8.69
N THR A 321 37.70 6.51 -7.63
CA THR A 321 38.76 7.27 -6.92
C THR A 321 39.15 6.66 -5.57
N GLY A 322 38.32 5.75 -5.04
CA GLY A 322 38.55 5.09 -3.76
C GLY A 322 39.54 3.93 -3.83
N ARG A 323 40.15 3.60 -2.67
CA ARG A 323 40.84 2.33 -2.43
C ARG A 323 40.23 1.71 -1.19
N PHE A 324 39.70 0.51 -1.32
CA PHE A 324 39.04 -0.22 -0.24
C PHE A 324 39.86 -1.46 0.12
N SER A 325 39.87 -1.84 1.39
CA SER A 325 40.50 -3.09 1.82
C SER A 325 39.52 -4.24 1.58
N ASP A 326 39.95 -5.24 0.82
CA ASP A 326 39.14 -6.43 0.58
C ASP A 326 39.18 -7.35 1.80
N THR A 327 38.00 -7.66 2.33
CA THR A 327 37.78 -8.53 3.50
C THR A 327 37.60 -10.01 3.13
N LEU A 328 37.68 -10.34 1.83
CA LEU A 328 37.49 -11.69 1.26
C LEU A 328 36.14 -12.31 1.59
N ASP A 329 35.12 -11.47 1.77
CA ASP A 329 33.73 -11.82 2.10
C ASP A 329 32.75 -11.33 1.03
N TYR A 330 33.24 -10.99 -0.17
CA TYR A 330 32.45 -10.49 -1.29
C TYR A 330 31.67 -9.20 -0.98
N ALA A 331 32.14 -8.39 -0.04
CA ALA A 331 31.56 -7.08 0.25
C ALA A 331 31.77 -6.10 -0.92
N ASN A 332 30.70 -5.43 -1.33
CA ASN A 332 30.76 -4.35 -2.30
C ASN A 332 31.06 -3.02 -1.61
N TYR A 333 32.03 -2.29 -2.14
CA TYR A 333 32.39 -0.95 -1.68
C TYR A 333 32.51 -0.02 -2.89
N GLY A 334 31.85 1.13 -2.81
CA GLY A 334 31.90 2.10 -3.89
C GLY A 334 30.83 3.18 -3.78
N PRO A 335 30.92 4.23 -4.61
CA PRO A 335 29.89 5.26 -4.68
C PRO A 335 28.52 4.71 -5.10
N ASP A 336 28.48 3.70 -5.97
CA ASP A 336 27.27 2.98 -6.40
C ASP A 336 26.56 2.29 -5.20
N THR A 337 27.32 1.56 -4.38
CA THR A 337 26.81 0.91 -3.17
C THR A 337 26.31 1.94 -2.16
N SER A 338 27.07 3.02 -1.99
CA SER A 338 26.69 4.14 -1.11
C SER A 338 25.44 4.87 -1.62
N ALA A 339 25.31 5.04 -2.94
CA ALA A 339 24.16 5.65 -3.58
C ALA A 339 22.90 4.82 -3.37
N LEU A 340 23.00 3.49 -3.45
CA LEU A 340 21.89 2.58 -3.17
C LEU A 340 21.42 2.67 -1.72
N ILE A 341 22.35 2.63 -0.75
CA ILE A 341 22.03 2.78 0.68
C ILE A 341 21.42 4.16 0.95
N LEU A 342 21.97 5.21 0.34
CA LEU A 342 21.46 6.57 0.49
C LEU A 342 20.07 6.74 -0.13
N ALA A 343 19.80 6.11 -1.28
CA ALA A 343 18.49 6.12 -1.90
C ALA A 343 17.42 5.53 -0.96
N HIS A 344 17.69 4.38 -0.34
CA HIS A 344 16.80 3.79 0.67
C HIS A 344 16.59 4.73 1.86
N ARG A 345 17.68 5.28 2.44
CA ARG A 345 17.60 6.17 3.60
C ARG A 345 16.80 7.44 3.27
N THR A 346 17.13 8.12 2.18
CA THR A 346 16.45 9.33 1.73
C THR A 346 14.97 9.07 1.47
N ALA A 347 14.62 7.93 0.85
CA ALA A 347 13.21 7.56 0.63
C ALA A 347 12.43 7.49 1.95
N LEU A 348 13.00 6.92 3.02
CA LEU A 348 12.32 6.82 4.31
C LEU A 348 12.41 8.10 5.15
N ASP A 349 13.44 8.93 4.96
CA ASP A 349 13.53 10.26 5.57
C ASP A 349 12.40 11.20 5.06
N LEU A 350 11.90 10.97 3.85
CA LEU A 350 10.74 11.70 3.32
C LEU A 350 9.49 11.50 4.18
N LEU A 351 9.33 10.36 4.87
CA LEU A 351 8.18 10.12 5.74
C LEU A 351 8.13 11.12 6.89
N ASP A 352 9.26 11.41 7.53
CA ASP A 352 9.32 12.42 8.60
C ASP A 352 9.00 13.82 8.04
N LYS A 353 9.47 14.15 6.83
CA LYS A 353 9.15 15.42 6.15
C LYS A 353 7.66 15.51 5.76
N VAL A 354 7.02 14.41 5.39
CA VAL A 354 5.57 14.33 5.16
C VAL A 354 4.82 14.65 6.45
N ALA A 355 5.22 14.07 7.59
CA ALA A 355 4.60 14.37 8.88
C ALA A 355 4.81 15.84 9.30
N VAL A 356 6.00 16.41 9.09
CA VAL A 356 6.26 17.84 9.36
C VAL A 356 5.39 18.74 8.49
N THR A 357 5.25 18.41 7.20
CA THR A 357 4.41 19.18 6.27
C THR A 357 2.93 19.10 6.67
N ALA A 358 2.45 17.91 7.02
CA ALA A 358 1.09 17.72 7.53
C ALA A 358 0.85 18.50 8.84
N ASN A 359 1.81 18.47 9.77
CA ASN A 359 1.70 19.22 11.03
C ASN A 359 1.59 20.73 10.80
N HIS A 360 2.39 21.27 9.89
CA HIS A 360 2.34 22.69 9.55
C HIS A 360 1.02 23.05 8.87
N HIS A 361 0.67 22.35 7.79
CA HIS A 361 -0.48 22.71 6.98
C HIS A 361 -1.82 22.53 7.70
N PHE A 362 -2.01 21.43 8.44
CA PHE A 362 -3.24 21.18 9.19
C PHE A 362 -3.21 21.74 10.62
N GLU A 363 -2.21 22.57 10.94
CA GLU A 363 -2.06 23.24 12.25
C GLU A 363 -2.16 22.27 13.45
N LEU A 364 -1.54 21.09 13.34
CA LEU A 364 -1.69 20.00 14.32
C LEU A 364 -0.96 20.25 15.66
N GLY A 365 -0.19 21.34 15.73
CA GLY A 365 0.25 21.96 16.99
C GLY A 365 1.48 21.35 17.67
N LEU A 366 2.21 20.44 17.01
CA LEU A 366 3.44 19.88 17.57
C LEU A 366 4.70 20.66 17.12
N PRO A 367 5.69 20.86 18.01
CA PRO A 367 6.97 21.46 17.63
C PRO A 367 7.67 20.63 16.55
N PRO A 368 8.14 21.24 15.44
CA PRO A 368 8.71 20.51 14.31
C PRO A 368 9.85 19.56 14.67
N ASN A 369 10.69 19.93 15.64
CA ASN A 369 11.83 19.13 16.10
C ASN A 369 11.46 17.90 16.94
N LYS A 370 10.17 17.69 17.24
CA LYS A 370 9.66 16.53 17.99
C LYS A 370 8.83 15.59 17.13
N ILE A 371 8.73 15.85 15.83
CA ILE A 371 7.91 15.07 14.92
C ILE A 371 8.72 13.87 14.43
N SER A 372 8.13 12.68 14.59
CA SER A 372 8.52 11.48 13.84
C SER A 372 7.28 10.93 13.16
N PHE A 373 7.43 10.43 11.95
CA PHE A 373 6.32 9.88 11.18
C PHE A 373 5.56 8.80 11.95
N SER A 374 6.27 7.94 12.70
CA SER A 374 5.64 6.83 13.42
C SER A 374 4.82 7.21 14.66
N SER A 375 5.10 8.35 15.30
CA SER A 375 4.53 8.68 16.62
C SER A 375 3.65 9.93 16.63
N PHE A 376 3.64 10.69 15.54
CA PHE A 376 3.01 12.00 15.46
C PHE A 376 1.47 11.97 15.53
N TRP A 377 0.86 10.95 14.93
CA TRP A 377 -0.59 10.90 14.65
C TRP A 377 -1.48 10.56 15.85
N ARG A 378 -0.91 9.87 16.84
CA ARG A 378 -1.65 9.23 17.95
C ARG A 378 -1.10 9.68 19.29
N LYS A 379 -1.96 9.68 20.30
CA LYS A 379 -1.54 9.87 21.70
C LYS A 379 -0.74 8.65 22.15
N ALA A 380 0.10 8.83 23.16
CA ALA A 380 0.77 7.71 23.81
C ALA A 380 -0.26 6.65 24.27
N PRO A 381 0.03 5.36 24.11
CA PRO A 381 -0.85 4.30 24.58
C PRO A 381 -1.02 4.37 26.10
N ASP A 382 -2.23 4.08 26.57
CA ASP A 382 -2.48 3.83 28.00
C ASP A 382 -2.06 2.40 28.37
N LYS A 383 -1.89 2.10 29.65
CA LYS A 383 -1.45 0.78 30.16
C LYS A 383 -2.31 -0.40 29.67
N SER A 384 -3.54 -0.14 29.25
CA SER A 384 -4.51 -1.13 28.79
C SER A 384 -4.53 -1.38 27.26
N LYS A 385 -3.88 -0.52 26.45
CA LYS A 385 -3.95 -0.59 24.97
C LYS A 385 -2.56 -0.59 24.34
N LYS A 386 -2.34 -1.40 23.31
CA LYS A 386 -1.06 -1.41 22.55
C LYS A 386 -0.82 -0.13 21.74
N VAL A 387 -1.88 0.52 21.28
CA VAL A 387 -1.85 1.74 20.45
C VAL A 387 -2.86 2.75 20.99
N GLY A 388 -2.44 4.01 21.16
CA GLY A 388 -3.31 5.10 21.63
C GLY A 388 -4.31 5.60 20.56
N PRO A 389 -5.34 6.35 20.97
CA PRO A 389 -6.27 6.98 20.02
C PRO A 389 -5.58 8.06 19.19
N LEU A 390 -6.23 8.51 18.12
CA LEU A 390 -5.84 9.71 17.38
C LEU A 390 -5.69 10.92 18.33
N THR A 391 -4.80 11.85 17.98
CA THR A 391 -4.81 13.16 18.63
C THR A 391 -6.08 13.92 18.22
N ASN A 392 -6.58 14.81 19.08
CA ASN A 392 -7.80 15.58 18.78
C ASN A 392 -7.67 16.40 17.48
N PRO A 393 -6.54 17.06 17.19
CA PRO A 393 -6.37 17.79 15.92
C PRO A 393 -6.46 16.86 14.69
N VAL A 394 -5.81 15.69 14.73
CA VAL A 394 -5.84 14.73 13.61
C VAL A 394 -7.25 14.17 13.39
N ASP A 395 -7.96 13.77 14.46
CA ASP A 395 -9.36 13.33 14.37
C ASP A 395 -10.26 14.42 13.76
N THR A 396 -10.10 15.67 14.21
CA THR A 396 -10.87 16.83 13.72
C THR A 396 -10.66 17.04 12.22
N VAL A 397 -9.42 16.99 11.74
CA VAL A 397 -9.10 17.20 10.31
C VAL A 397 -9.70 16.10 9.43
N ILE A 398 -9.61 14.84 9.86
CA ILE A 398 -10.17 13.70 9.12
C ILE A 398 -11.70 13.79 9.08
N ARG A 399 -12.36 14.06 10.21
CA ARG A 399 -13.82 14.27 10.26
C ARG A 399 -14.26 15.51 9.49
N GLY A 400 -13.36 16.48 9.34
CA GLY A 400 -13.50 17.64 8.48
C GLY A 400 -13.42 17.34 6.98
N GLY A 401 -13.25 16.08 6.55
CA GLY A 401 -13.32 15.67 5.14
C GLY A 401 -11.97 15.31 4.50
N ALA A 402 -10.85 15.54 5.19
CA ALA A 402 -9.51 15.16 4.73
C ALA A 402 -9.22 13.67 4.98
N VAL A 403 -10.07 12.79 4.45
CA VAL A 403 -10.05 11.34 4.70
C VAL A 403 -8.75 10.65 4.28
N ALA A 404 -8.04 11.17 3.28
CA ALA A 404 -6.75 10.65 2.85
C ALA A 404 -5.66 10.81 3.93
N LEU A 405 -5.82 11.73 4.88
CA LEU A 405 -4.93 11.85 6.04
C LEU A 405 -4.95 10.57 6.89
N TYR A 406 -6.06 9.84 6.94
CA TYR A 406 -6.12 8.55 7.64
C TYR A 406 -5.19 7.50 7.02
N GLY A 407 -4.97 7.56 5.70
CA GLY A 407 -4.01 6.68 5.03
C GLY A 407 -2.59 6.88 5.52
N LEU A 408 -2.19 8.12 5.82
CA LEU A 408 -0.90 8.42 6.46
C LEU A 408 -0.83 7.90 7.90
N VAL A 409 -1.93 7.98 8.66
CA VAL A 409 -1.99 7.41 10.01
C VAL A 409 -1.80 5.89 9.97
N GLU A 410 -2.52 5.19 9.10
CA GLU A 410 -2.43 3.73 9.04
C GLU A 410 -1.10 3.26 8.43
N LEU A 411 -0.52 4.02 7.50
CA LEU A 411 0.85 3.81 7.02
C LEU A 411 1.86 3.96 8.17
N ALA A 412 1.68 4.95 9.03
CA ALA A 412 2.53 5.14 10.21
C ALA A 412 2.39 4.02 11.24
N ASP A 413 1.19 3.45 11.41
CA ASP A 413 0.97 2.27 12.25
C ASP A 413 1.74 1.04 11.70
N ASP A 414 1.70 0.81 10.38
CA ASP A 414 2.44 -0.28 9.72
C ASP A 414 3.97 -0.06 9.67
N TYR A 415 4.43 1.19 9.70
CA TYR A 415 5.85 1.55 9.74
C TYR A 415 6.42 1.54 11.16
N GLY A 416 5.65 2.03 12.13
CA GLY A 416 6.07 2.21 13.51
C GLY A 416 5.88 0.96 14.38
N GLY A 417 4.80 0.22 14.16
CA GLY A 417 4.39 -0.92 14.96
C GLY A 417 5.39 -2.07 14.91
N THR A 418 5.53 -2.80 16.03
CA THR A 418 6.48 -3.93 16.12
C THR A 418 6.17 -5.06 15.14
N GLU A 419 4.88 -5.31 14.91
CA GLU A 419 4.38 -6.28 13.93
C GLU A 419 3.98 -5.61 12.61
N GLY A 420 4.30 -4.33 12.41
CA GLY A 420 3.90 -3.59 11.21
C GLY A 420 4.60 -4.16 9.97
N ILE A 421 3.88 -4.23 8.84
CA ILE A 421 4.44 -4.82 7.60
C ILE A 421 5.63 -4.03 7.04
N LEU A 422 5.78 -2.76 7.41
CA LEU A 422 6.89 -1.89 7.01
C LEU A 422 7.93 -1.72 8.14
N ARG A 423 7.80 -2.49 9.24
CA ARG A 423 8.78 -2.47 10.32
C ARG A 423 10.21 -2.78 9.86
N PRO A 424 10.44 -3.76 8.96
CA PRO A 424 11.78 -4.03 8.45
C PRO A 424 12.43 -2.81 7.78
N HIS A 425 11.66 -1.99 7.04
CA HIS A 425 12.17 -0.76 6.45
C HIS A 425 12.62 0.26 7.49
N LYS A 426 11.84 0.42 8.57
CA LYS A 426 12.21 1.31 9.68
C LYS A 426 13.51 0.86 10.35
N ASP A 427 13.64 -0.44 10.59
CA ASP A 427 14.83 -1.01 11.23
C ASP A 427 16.05 -0.88 10.31
N LEU A 428 15.91 -1.16 9.01
CA LEU A 428 16.95 -0.98 8.01
C LEU A 428 17.37 0.49 7.86
N ARG A 429 16.43 1.44 7.92
CA ARG A 429 16.74 2.88 7.97
C ARG A 429 17.60 3.22 9.18
N ASN A 430 17.22 2.73 10.35
CA ASN A 430 17.97 2.99 11.59
C ASN A 430 19.39 2.43 11.49
N SER A 431 19.55 1.23 10.91
CA SER A 431 20.85 0.64 10.62
C SER A 431 21.67 1.51 9.66
N SER A 432 21.10 1.93 8.53
CA SER A 432 21.80 2.79 7.56
C SER A 432 22.13 4.21 8.08
N THR A 433 21.47 4.65 9.16
CA THR A 433 21.67 5.98 9.76
C THR A 433 22.70 5.95 10.88
N HIS A 434 22.68 4.93 11.73
CA HIS A 434 23.44 4.88 12.98
C HIS A 434 24.50 3.77 13.04
N ARG A 435 24.48 2.84 12.07
CA ARG A 435 25.38 1.69 11.95
C ARG A 435 25.94 1.62 10.52
N PHE A 436 26.57 0.52 10.16
CA PHE A 436 27.09 0.26 8.81
C PHE A 436 26.28 -0.84 8.13
N VAL A 437 25.77 -0.56 6.95
CA VAL A 437 25.14 -1.54 6.07
C VAL A 437 26.17 -1.96 5.03
N ILE A 438 26.47 -3.25 4.95
CA ILE A 438 27.42 -3.84 4.00
C ILE A 438 26.63 -4.73 3.04
N LEU A 439 26.81 -4.49 1.74
CA LEU A 439 26.14 -5.25 0.69
C LEU A 439 27.10 -6.27 0.10
N HIS A 440 26.58 -7.44 -0.24
CA HIS A 440 27.32 -8.54 -0.85
C HIS A 440 26.65 -8.96 -2.16
N ASP A 441 27.42 -9.17 -3.21
CA ASP A 441 26.94 -9.68 -4.49
C ASP A 441 26.98 -11.22 -4.57
N LEU A 442 27.87 -11.84 -3.81
CA LEU A 442 28.10 -13.28 -3.77
C LEU A 442 28.28 -13.79 -2.34
N GLY A 443 28.14 -15.10 -2.17
CA GLY A 443 28.24 -15.76 -0.86
C GLY A 443 27.02 -15.54 0.03
N ASP A 444 27.06 -16.11 1.23
CA ASP A 444 26.00 -15.93 2.25
C ASP A 444 26.43 -14.83 3.23
N PRO A 445 25.73 -13.67 3.30
CA PRO A 445 26.00 -12.60 4.24
C PRO A 445 26.03 -13.05 5.72
N ALA A 446 25.32 -14.14 6.07
CA ALA A 446 25.35 -14.69 7.42
C ALA A 446 26.69 -15.36 7.77
N SER A 447 27.48 -15.73 6.76
CA SER A 447 28.84 -16.27 6.94
C SER A 447 29.89 -15.18 7.19
N SER A 448 29.56 -13.91 6.96
CA SER A 448 30.44 -12.77 7.25
C SER A 448 30.65 -12.60 8.76
N ARG A 449 31.76 -11.96 9.15
CA ARG A 449 32.07 -11.72 10.56
C ARG A 449 31.05 -10.76 11.16
N GLN A 450 30.29 -11.25 12.14
CA GLN A 450 29.26 -10.47 12.82
C GLN A 450 29.88 -9.43 13.78
N ALA A 451 29.34 -8.22 13.77
CA ALA A 451 29.66 -7.14 14.70
C ALA A 451 28.40 -6.29 14.99
N PRO A 452 28.17 -5.79 16.22
CA PRO A 452 26.98 -5.00 16.55
C PRO A 452 26.78 -3.77 15.65
N GLU A 453 27.88 -3.17 15.20
CA GLU A 453 27.93 -1.97 14.36
C GLU A 453 27.68 -2.25 12.87
N VAL A 454 27.64 -3.51 12.45
CA VAL A 454 27.60 -3.91 11.03
C VAL A 454 26.40 -4.82 10.77
N GLU A 455 25.63 -4.50 9.73
CA GLU A 455 24.55 -5.34 9.21
C GLU A 455 24.87 -5.72 7.76
N HIS A 456 24.78 -7.01 7.46
CA HIS A 456 25.15 -7.57 6.16
C HIS A 456 23.91 -7.99 5.37
N HIS A 457 23.83 -7.62 4.10
CA HIS A 457 22.71 -7.97 3.21
C HIS A 457 23.19 -8.35 1.82
N HIS A 458 22.40 -9.15 1.11
CA HIS A 458 22.59 -9.31 -0.32
C HIS A 458 22.23 -8.01 -1.05
N ARG A 459 23.07 -7.60 -2.00
CA ARG A 459 22.86 -6.40 -2.82
C ARG A 459 21.55 -6.46 -3.60
N GLU A 460 21.22 -7.60 -4.21
CA GLU A 460 19.99 -7.77 -4.99
C GLU A 460 18.73 -7.63 -4.11
N GLN A 461 18.73 -8.26 -2.94
CA GLN A 461 17.62 -8.15 -1.98
C GLN A 461 17.49 -6.70 -1.48
N PHE A 462 18.61 -6.05 -1.16
CA PHE A 462 18.61 -4.66 -0.73
C PHE A 462 18.10 -3.71 -1.81
N THR A 463 18.42 -3.95 -3.09
CA THR A 463 17.82 -3.22 -4.22
C THR A 463 16.29 -3.31 -4.19
N GLN A 464 15.73 -4.50 -3.97
CA GLN A 464 14.27 -4.65 -3.87
C GLN A 464 13.69 -3.86 -2.68
N GLU A 465 14.41 -3.81 -1.55
CA GLU A 465 14.04 -2.98 -0.40
C GLU A 465 14.10 -1.48 -0.71
N VAL A 466 15.06 -1.03 -1.52
CA VAL A 466 15.14 0.38 -2.01
C VAL A 466 13.93 0.71 -2.88
N LEU A 467 13.55 -0.16 -3.82
CA LEU A 467 12.39 0.05 -4.69
C LEU A 467 11.09 0.10 -3.87
N ARG A 468 10.94 -0.78 -2.88
CA ARG A 468 9.80 -0.76 -1.93
C ARG A 468 9.76 0.53 -1.13
N ALA A 469 10.90 0.99 -0.59
CA ALA A 469 10.98 2.24 0.15
C ALA A 469 10.62 3.46 -0.72
N LEU A 470 11.06 3.50 -1.98
CA LEU A 470 10.67 4.55 -2.92
C LEU A 470 9.16 4.54 -3.19
N ARG A 471 8.55 3.37 -3.42
CA ARG A 471 7.09 3.26 -3.60
C ARG A 471 6.30 3.72 -2.37
N VAL A 472 6.77 3.38 -1.16
CA VAL A 472 6.19 3.87 0.11
C VAL A 472 6.28 5.39 0.21
N ALA A 473 7.45 5.97 -0.07
CA ALA A 473 7.66 7.42 -0.05
C ALA A 473 6.76 8.14 -1.07
N ARG A 474 6.69 7.63 -2.30
CA ARG A 474 5.79 8.12 -3.36
C ARG A 474 4.35 8.15 -2.87
N SER A 475 3.88 7.03 -2.30
CA SER A 475 2.51 6.92 -1.79
C SER A 475 2.23 7.83 -0.60
N ALA A 476 3.20 8.06 0.29
CA ALA A 476 3.06 9.03 1.37
C ALA A 476 2.92 10.48 0.85
N ILE A 477 3.73 10.87 -0.15
CA ILE A 477 3.66 12.20 -0.77
C ILE A 477 2.32 12.39 -1.52
N GLN A 478 1.86 11.36 -2.25
CA GLN A 478 0.55 11.38 -2.93
C GLN A 478 -0.61 11.52 -1.93
N MET A 479 -0.60 10.75 -0.83
CA MET A 479 -1.62 10.83 0.22
C MET A 479 -1.63 12.20 0.89
N LEU A 480 -0.46 12.81 1.13
CA LEU A 480 -0.36 14.17 1.66
C LEU A 480 -1.02 15.18 0.71
N ALA A 481 -0.66 15.15 -0.58
CA ALA A 481 -1.24 16.06 -1.58
C ALA A 481 -2.77 15.89 -1.70
N LEU A 482 -3.26 14.64 -1.66
CA LEU A 482 -4.69 14.35 -1.68
C LEU A 482 -5.40 14.83 -0.41
N ALA A 483 -4.81 14.64 0.77
CA ALA A 483 -5.36 15.11 2.03
C ALA A 483 -5.46 16.64 2.07
N ILE A 484 -4.41 17.35 1.60
CA ILE A 484 -4.41 18.80 1.44
C ILE A 484 -5.53 19.22 0.48
N THR A 485 -5.64 18.56 -0.68
CA THR A 485 -6.71 18.82 -1.66
C THR A 485 -8.11 18.66 -1.07
N GLN A 486 -8.35 17.60 -0.31
CA GLN A 486 -9.64 17.37 0.34
C GLN A 486 -9.95 18.43 1.41
N HIS A 487 -8.93 18.84 2.18
CA HIS A 487 -9.07 19.87 3.20
C HIS A 487 -9.39 21.23 2.59
N GLU A 488 -8.61 21.67 1.60
CA GLU A 488 -8.77 22.95 0.91
C GLU A 488 -10.12 23.07 0.19
N LYS A 489 -10.57 21.99 -0.48
CA LYS A 489 -11.93 21.94 -1.05
C LYS A 489 -12.98 22.14 0.04
N GLY A 490 -12.84 21.48 1.19
CA GLY A 490 -13.75 21.62 2.32
C GLY A 490 -13.74 23.01 2.96
N LEU A 491 -12.61 23.72 2.96
CA LEU A 491 -12.52 25.11 3.41
C LEU A 491 -13.24 26.05 2.44
N ALA A 492 -12.98 25.92 1.13
CA ALA A 492 -13.60 26.75 0.10
C ALA A 492 -15.13 26.66 0.09
N GLU A 493 -15.70 25.52 0.49
CA GLU A 493 -17.16 25.32 0.59
C GLU A 493 -17.79 25.93 1.86
N ARG A 494 -17.00 26.21 2.91
CA ARG A 494 -17.49 26.66 4.24
C ARG A 494 -17.24 28.14 4.52
N GLU A 495 -16.23 28.70 3.88
CA GLU A 495 -15.76 30.06 4.16
C GLU A 495 -16.48 31.08 3.29
N ASP A 496 -17.28 31.94 3.93
CA ASP A 496 -17.84 33.13 3.30
C ASP A 496 -16.89 34.32 3.49
N GLY A 497 -16.34 34.87 2.41
CA GLY A 497 -15.43 36.00 2.50
C GLY A 497 -14.90 36.50 1.16
N PHE A 498 -14.20 37.64 1.17
CA PHE A 498 -13.49 38.12 -0.01
C PHE A 498 -12.19 37.33 -0.18
N VAL A 499 -12.08 36.58 -1.27
CA VAL A 499 -10.88 35.80 -1.60
C VAL A 499 -10.07 36.57 -2.64
N ALA A 500 -8.85 36.95 -2.28
CA ALA A 500 -7.85 37.42 -3.25
C ALA A 500 -7.00 36.24 -3.72
N SER A 501 -6.63 36.21 -5.00
CA SER A 501 -5.81 35.13 -5.57
C SER A 501 -4.38 35.58 -5.81
N LEU A 502 -3.43 34.77 -5.37
CA LEU A 502 -2.01 34.86 -5.73
C LEU A 502 -1.67 33.65 -6.60
N ILE A 503 -1.16 33.88 -7.81
CA ILE A 503 -0.67 32.79 -8.66
C ILE A 503 0.75 32.44 -8.22
N VAL A 504 0.96 31.17 -7.87
CA VAL A 504 2.29 30.61 -7.64
C VAL A 504 2.80 30.03 -8.97
N PRO A 505 3.74 30.69 -9.66
CA PRO A 505 4.21 30.24 -10.97
C PRO A 505 5.13 29.00 -10.87
N ASP A 506 5.28 28.28 -11.98
CA ASP A 506 6.25 27.19 -12.07
C ASP A 506 7.69 27.69 -11.83
N HIS A 507 8.48 26.92 -11.10
CA HIS A 507 9.84 27.30 -10.72
C HIS A 507 10.78 27.43 -11.93
N ASP A 508 10.72 26.52 -12.88
CA ASP A 508 11.63 26.51 -14.02
C ASP A 508 11.22 27.54 -15.06
N TRP A 509 9.91 27.80 -15.22
CA TRP A 509 9.42 28.93 -16.02
C TRP A 509 10.01 30.26 -15.51
N ILE A 510 9.92 30.53 -14.19
CA ILE A 510 10.53 31.74 -13.58
C ILE A 510 12.05 31.78 -13.77
N ARG A 511 12.71 30.62 -13.81
CA ARG A 511 14.16 30.52 -13.99
C ARG A 511 14.60 30.51 -15.46
N GLY A 512 13.66 30.58 -16.42
CA GLY A 512 13.95 30.54 -17.85
C GLY A 512 14.53 29.20 -18.32
N ARG A 513 14.14 28.09 -17.68
CA ARG A 513 14.65 26.74 -18.00
C ARG A 513 13.67 25.92 -18.86
N ASP A 514 12.42 26.34 -18.93
CA ASP A 514 11.49 25.83 -19.93
C ASP A 514 11.88 26.47 -21.27
N GLY A 515 12.83 25.87 -21.99
CA GLY A 515 13.22 26.33 -23.32
C GLY A 515 12.07 26.20 -24.31
N ASP A 516 11.88 27.27 -25.12
CA ASP A 516 10.88 27.53 -26.17
C ASP A 516 10.02 26.33 -26.64
N GLU A 517 8.71 26.60 -26.68
CA GLU A 517 7.57 25.73 -27.06
C GLU A 517 7.85 24.64 -28.13
#